data_AF-A0A2H3EEC2-F1
#
_entry.id   AF-A0A2H3EEC2-F1
#
_cell.length_a   1.000
_cell.length_b   1.000
_cell.length_c   1.000
_cell.angle_alpha   90.00
_cell.angle_beta   90.00
_cell.angle_gamma   90.00
#
_symmetry.space_group_name_H-M   'P 1'
#
loop_
_entity.id
_entity.type
_entity.pdbx_description
1 polymer ?
#
loop_
_entity_poly.entity_id
_entity_poly.type
_entity_poly.pdbx_seq_one_letter_code
_entity_poly.pdbx_strand_id
1 'polypeptide(L)'
;MVNIPKTYCKGKTCKKHTPHKVTQYKKGKDSIFAQGKRRYDRKQSGYGGQTKPVFHKKAKTTKKVVLRLECTVCKYKMQLTLKRCKHFELGGEKKTKGAALTFVCVCSVIYLSSSDPLHHCSECYAVVVFFSLQFHLSYCYDISAI
;
A
#
# COMPACT_ATOMS: atom_id res chain seq x y z
N MET A 1 -9.97 -7.45 12.76
CA MET A 1 -10.77 -6.36 13.37
C MET A 1 -10.20 -5.01 12.95
N VAL A 2 -10.92 -4.19 12.17
CA VAL A 2 -10.40 -2.94 11.59
C VAL A 2 -10.16 -1.90 12.69
N ASN A 3 -8.96 -1.31 12.75
CA ASN A 3 -8.65 -0.21 13.66
C ASN A 3 -9.43 1.05 13.22
N ILE A 4 -10.48 1.39 13.96
CA ILE A 4 -11.37 2.54 13.67
C ILE A 4 -10.83 3.79 14.39
N PRO A 5 -10.31 4.79 13.67
CA PRO A 5 -9.73 5.98 14.29
C PRO A 5 -10.81 6.88 14.92
N LYS A 6 -10.52 7.41 16.11
CA LYS A 6 -11.32 8.44 16.79
C LYS A 6 -10.88 9.82 16.32
N THR A 7 -11.55 10.37 15.32
CA THR A 7 -11.27 11.72 14.79
C THR A 7 -12.33 12.73 15.22
N TYR A 8 -11.97 14.01 15.24
CA TYR A 8 -12.89 15.09 15.59
C TYR A 8 -13.98 15.23 14.52
N CYS A 9 -15.26 15.24 14.92
CA CYS A 9 -16.38 15.46 14.00
C CYS A 9 -16.79 16.94 13.96
N LYS A 10 -16.74 17.54 12.76
CA LYS A 10 -17.19 18.93 12.50
C LYS A 10 -18.71 19.07 12.32
N GLY A 11 -19.47 17.98 12.49
CA GLY A 11 -20.93 18.03 12.37
C GLY A 11 -21.53 18.95 13.44
N LYS A 12 -22.55 19.73 13.06
CA LYS A 12 -23.21 20.71 13.94
C LYS A 12 -23.69 20.10 15.26
N THR A 13 -24.13 18.83 15.23
CA THR A 13 -24.67 18.08 16.35
C THR A 13 -23.61 17.39 17.21
N CYS A 14 -22.51 16.91 16.62
CA CYS A 14 -21.53 16.11 17.35
C CYS A 14 -20.47 16.96 18.04
N LYS A 15 -19.79 17.86 17.29
CA LYS A 15 -18.67 18.70 17.74
C LYS A 15 -17.67 18.03 18.72
N LYS A 16 -17.48 16.71 18.60
CA LYS A 16 -16.69 15.87 19.51
C LYS A 16 -15.95 14.77 18.76
N HIS A 17 -14.96 14.16 19.41
CA HIS A 17 -14.27 12.99 18.86
C HIS A 17 -15.21 11.79 18.84
N THR A 18 -15.43 11.24 17.65
CA THR A 18 -16.30 10.08 17.44
C THR A 18 -15.58 9.04 16.60
N PRO A 19 -15.98 7.76 16.67
CA PRO A 19 -15.46 6.75 15.76
C PRO A 19 -15.94 7.04 14.34
N HIS A 20 -15.02 6.95 13.37
CA HIS A 20 -15.33 7.20 11.95
C HIS A 20 -15.06 5.96 11.10
N LYS A 21 -16.00 5.60 10.22
CA LYS A 21 -15.76 4.60 9.18
C LYS A 21 -14.83 5.20 8.13
N VAL A 22 -13.70 4.54 7.88
CA VAL A 22 -12.69 5.00 6.93
C VAL A 22 -12.87 4.25 5.62
N THR A 23 -13.02 5.00 4.53
CA THR A 23 -13.06 4.45 3.16
C THR A 23 -12.09 5.20 2.27
N GLN A 24 -11.62 4.56 1.20
CA GLN A 24 -10.83 5.26 0.19
C GLN A 24 -11.74 6.09 -0.71
N TYR A 25 -11.39 7.35 -0.93
CA TYR A 25 -12.10 8.18 -1.90
C TYR A 25 -11.85 7.68 -3.33
N LYS A 26 -12.93 7.52 -4.09
CA LYS A 26 -12.89 7.27 -5.53
C LYS A 26 -13.50 8.48 -6.25
N LYS A 27 -12.88 8.90 -7.35
CA LYS A 27 -13.46 9.94 -8.21
C LYS A 27 -14.75 9.40 -8.84
N GLY A 28 -15.83 10.17 -8.79
CA GLY A 28 -17.07 9.84 -9.50
C GLY A 28 -16.96 10.01 -11.01
N LYS A 29 -18.02 9.59 -11.73
CA LYS A 29 -18.17 9.84 -13.17
C LYS A 29 -18.29 11.35 -13.44
N ASP A 30 -17.60 11.82 -14.47
CA ASP A 30 -17.68 13.23 -14.87
C ASP A 30 -19.07 13.54 -15.47
N SER A 31 -19.67 14.66 -15.06
CA SER A 31 -20.98 15.10 -15.54
C SER A 31 -20.87 15.82 -16.89
N ILE A 32 -21.74 15.47 -17.84
CA ILE A 32 -21.78 16.04 -19.20
C ILE A 32 -22.35 17.48 -19.17
N PHE A 33 -23.30 17.73 -18.27
CA PHE A 33 -24.01 19.01 -18.19
C PHE A 33 -23.20 20.11 -17.47
N ALA A 34 -22.03 19.77 -16.93
CA ALA A 34 -21.13 20.75 -16.34
C ALA A 34 -20.76 21.83 -17.39
N GLN A 35 -20.76 23.10 -16.97
CA GLN A 35 -20.54 24.24 -17.88
C GLN A 35 -19.24 24.10 -18.69
N GLY A 36 -18.16 23.60 -18.07
CA GLY A 36 -16.88 23.38 -18.73
C GLY A 36 -16.95 22.33 -19.86
N LYS A 37 -17.69 21.24 -19.64
CA LYS A 37 -17.87 20.18 -20.65
C LYS A 37 -18.76 20.67 -21.80
N ARG A 38 -19.89 21.32 -21.51
CA ARG A 38 -20.75 21.96 -22.52
C ARG A 38 -19.98 22.95 -23.41
N ARG A 39 -19.12 23.77 -22.80
CA ARG A 39 -18.26 24.71 -23.54
C ARG A 39 -17.21 24.00 -24.38
N TYR A 40 -16.60 22.94 -23.84
CA TYR A 40 -15.60 22.15 -24.57
C TYR A 40 -16.21 21.47 -25.80
N ASP A 41 -17.37 20.84 -25.65
CA ASP A 41 -18.03 20.12 -26.74
C ASP A 41 -18.48 21.07 -27.86
N ARG A 42 -19.03 22.25 -27.51
CA ARG A 42 -19.34 23.31 -28.47
C ARG A 42 -18.10 23.90 -29.16
N LYS A 43 -16.96 23.95 -28.47
CA LYS A 43 -15.70 24.41 -29.09
C LYS A 43 -15.14 23.34 -30.04
N GLN A 44 -15.33 22.08 -29.70
CA GLN A 44 -14.80 20.94 -30.44
C GLN A 44 -15.64 20.57 -31.68
N SER A 45 -16.91 20.98 -31.75
CA SER A 45 -17.78 20.72 -32.89
C SER A 45 -17.34 21.47 -34.15
N GLY A 46 -17.42 20.81 -35.31
CA GLY A 46 -17.03 21.36 -36.61
C GLY A 46 -15.65 20.90 -37.06
N TYR A 47 -15.05 21.64 -38.00
CA TYR A 47 -13.70 21.38 -38.51
C TYR A 47 -12.65 22.16 -37.71
N GLY A 48 -11.38 21.72 -37.77
CA GLY A 48 -10.26 22.39 -37.07
C GLY A 48 -9.52 21.54 -36.05
N GLY A 49 -9.86 20.26 -35.91
CA GLY A 49 -9.11 19.31 -35.08
C GLY A 49 -9.21 19.56 -33.58
N GLN A 50 -8.13 19.27 -32.84
CA GLN A 50 -8.13 19.33 -31.39
C GLN A 50 -7.98 20.77 -30.86
N THR A 51 -9.00 21.28 -30.16
CA THR A 51 -9.07 22.72 -29.78
C THR A 51 -8.47 23.10 -28.43
N LYS A 52 -8.04 22.11 -27.63
CA LYS A 52 -7.44 22.29 -26.30
C LYS A 52 -6.24 21.37 -26.12
N PRO A 53 -5.21 21.81 -25.38
CA PRO A 53 -3.98 21.05 -25.22
C PRO A 53 -4.23 19.74 -24.47
N VAL A 54 -3.64 18.66 -24.97
CA VAL A 54 -3.57 17.35 -24.28
C VAL A 54 -2.23 17.28 -23.57
N PHE A 55 -2.26 16.92 -22.28
CA PHE A 55 -1.04 16.86 -21.48
C PHE A 55 -0.37 15.47 -21.63
N HIS A 56 0.82 15.44 -22.23
CA HIS A 56 1.55 14.19 -22.49
C HIS A 56 2.65 13.85 -21.46
N LYS A 57 3.30 14.87 -20.87
CA LYS A 57 4.50 14.68 -20.03
C LYS A 57 4.18 14.39 -18.56
N LYS A 58 3.56 13.25 -18.25
CA LYS A 58 3.25 12.83 -16.87
C LYS A 58 4.51 12.36 -16.10
N ALA A 59 4.99 13.19 -15.15
CA ALA A 59 6.16 12.85 -14.33
C ALA A 59 5.84 12.07 -13.04
N LYS A 60 4.63 12.25 -12.48
CA LYS A 60 4.28 11.66 -11.18
C LYS A 60 3.72 10.25 -11.34
N THR A 61 4.32 9.28 -10.66
CA THR A 61 3.93 7.86 -10.67
C THR A 61 2.81 7.53 -9.68
N THR A 62 2.73 8.27 -8.56
CA THR A 62 1.75 8.03 -7.48
C THR A 62 0.79 9.21 -7.31
N LYS A 63 -0.38 8.94 -6.73
CA LYS A 63 -1.39 9.94 -6.39
C LYS A 63 -1.40 10.19 -4.87
N LYS A 64 -1.92 11.34 -4.44
CA LYS A 64 -2.23 11.54 -3.02
C LYS A 64 -3.48 10.71 -2.70
N VAL A 65 -3.38 9.84 -1.70
CA VAL A 65 -4.55 9.06 -1.25
C VAL A 65 -5.43 9.96 -0.41
N VAL A 66 -6.72 9.99 -0.72
CA VAL A 66 -7.72 10.73 0.07
C VAL A 66 -8.60 9.72 0.77
N LEU A 67 -8.74 9.88 2.08
CA LEU A 67 -9.63 9.09 2.91
C LEU A 67 -10.94 9.84 3.09
N ARG A 68 -12.04 9.10 2.98
CA ARG A 68 -13.38 9.57 3.33
C ARG A 68 -13.74 8.98 4.69
N LEU A 69 -13.84 9.87 5.68
CA LEU A 69 -14.26 9.53 7.03
C LEU A 69 -15.75 9.81 7.17
N GLU A 70 -16.52 8.79 7.53
CA GLU A 70 -17.95 8.89 7.80
C GLU A 70 -18.21 8.70 9.30
N CYS A 71 -18.79 9.72 9.96
CA CYS A 71 -19.16 9.62 11.36
C CYS A 71 -20.30 8.62 11.56
N THR A 72 -20.20 7.75 12.56
CA THR A 72 -21.24 6.75 12.83
C THR A 72 -22.55 7.36 13.36
N VAL A 73 -22.47 8.50 14.06
CA VAL A 73 -23.62 9.13 14.73
C VAL A 73 -24.37 10.07 13.79
N CYS A 74 -23.68 11.06 13.21
CA CYS A 74 -24.32 12.09 12.38
C CYS A 74 -24.19 11.86 10.87
N LYS A 75 -23.51 10.79 10.44
CA LYS A 75 -23.24 10.47 9.02
C LYS A 75 -22.52 11.58 8.24
N TYR A 76 -21.96 12.57 8.94
CA TYR A 76 -21.17 13.63 8.33
C TYR A 76 -19.91 13.03 7.71
N LYS A 77 -19.59 13.49 6.50
CA LYS A 77 -18.48 12.96 5.70
C LYS A 77 -17.40 14.02 5.58
N MET A 78 -16.18 13.67 5.97
CA MET A 78 -15.01 14.54 5.83
C MET A 78 -13.92 13.86 5.02
N GLN A 79 -13.08 14.66 4.37
CA GLN A 79 -11.98 14.19 3.54
C GLN A 79 -10.65 14.53 4.20
N LEU A 80 -9.76 13.55 4.30
CA LEU A 80 -8.38 13.74 4.75
C LEU A 80 -7.41 13.30 3.66
N THR A 81 -6.46 14.15 3.33
CA THR A 81 -5.42 13.87 2.34
C THR A 81 -4.17 13.33 3.02
N LEU A 82 -3.66 12.18 2.57
CA LEU A 82 -2.37 11.64 3.00
C LEU A 82 -1.22 12.11 2.09
N LYS A 83 0.01 11.83 2.52
CA LYS A 83 1.20 11.93 1.68
C LYS A 83 1.13 10.89 0.54
N ARG A 84 1.98 11.05 -0.47
CA ARG A 84 2.02 10.13 -1.62
C ARG A 84 2.67 8.81 -1.18
N CYS A 85 2.03 7.69 -1.48
CA CYS A 85 2.53 6.35 -1.20
C CYS A 85 2.39 5.48 -2.47
N LYS A 86 3.26 4.48 -2.65
CA LYS A 86 3.17 3.52 -3.77
C LYS A 86 2.11 2.45 -3.50
N HIS A 87 2.20 1.81 -2.35
CA HIS A 87 1.23 0.81 -1.89
C HIS A 87 0.45 1.41 -0.71
N PHE A 88 -0.87 1.29 -0.76
CA PHE A 88 -1.75 1.73 0.30
C PHE A 88 -2.84 0.69 0.50
N GLU A 89 -2.86 0.11 1.68
CA GLU A 89 -3.84 -0.88 2.12
C GLU A 89 -4.61 -0.35 3.33
N LEU A 90 -5.92 -0.55 3.34
CA LEU A 90 -6.79 -0.22 4.47
C LEU A 90 -7.07 -1.51 5.24
N GLY A 91 -6.71 -1.52 6.53
CA GLY A 91 -7.03 -2.64 7.41
C GLY A 91 -6.02 -3.78 7.41
N GLY A 92 -4.77 -3.53 7.00
CA GLY A 92 -3.69 -4.50 7.12
C GLY A 92 -3.48 -4.99 8.56
N GLU A 93 -2.91 -6.18 8.70
CA GLU A 93 -2.61 -6.77 9.99
C GLU A 93 -1.53 -5.96 10.72
N LYS A 94 -1.72 -5.79 12.03
CA LYS A 94 -0.71 -5.12 12.85
C LYS A 94 0.49 -6.06 12.93
N LYS A 95 1.65 -5.59 12.45
CA LYS A 95 2.91 -6.33 12.59
C LYS A 95 3.17 -6.61 14.08
N THR A 96 3.30 -7.88 14.45
CA THR A 96 3.72 -8.31 15.79
C THR A 96 5.19 -7.97 15.99
N LYS A 97 5.53 -7.37 17.13
CA LYS A 97 6.93 -7.09 17.48
C LYS A 97 7.58 -8.39 17.96
N GLY A 98 8.67 -8.82 17.32
CA GLY A 98 9.44 -10.00 17.73
C GLY A 98 8.98 -11.35 17.17
N ALA A 99 8.09 -11.38 16.17
CA ALA A 99 7.77 -12.63 15.50
C ALA A 99 8.93 -13.06 14.60
N ALA A 100 9.47 -14.26 14.86
CA ALA A 100 10.39 -14.91 13.94
C ALA A 100 9.68 -15.18 12.61
N LEU A 101 10.33 -14.84 11.49
CA LEU A 101 9.84 -15.24 10.18
C LEU A 101 9.85 -16.77 10.13
N THR A 102 8.68 -17.38 9.96
CA THR A 102 8.57 -18.83 9.80
C THR A 102 9.12 -19.20 8.42
N PHE A 103 10.40 -19.55 8.37
CA PHE A 103 10.95 -20.36 7.29
C PHE A 103 10.42 -21.78 7.46
N VAL A 104 9.25 -22.06 6.91
CA VAL A 104 8.85 -23.45 6.68
C VAL A 104 9.76 -23.98 5.58
N CYS A 105 10.88 -24.59 6.00
CA CYS A 105 11.65 -25.48 5.15
C CYS A 105 10.73 -26.66 4.86
N VAL A 106 10.15 -26.68 3.66
CA VAL A 106 9.32 -27.79 3.20
C VAL A 106 10.25 -28.96 2.87
N CYS A 107 10.88 -29.56 3.87
CA CYS A 107 11.46 -30.89 3.74
C CYS A 107 10.33 -31.87 4.07
N SER A 108 9.43 -32.04 3.10
CA SER A 108 8.40 -33.06 3.16
C SER A 108 9.08 -34.42 3.09
N VAL A 109 9.17 -35.07 4.24
CA VAL A 109 9.13 -36.53 4.47
C VAL A 109 9.14 -37.36 3.18
N ILE A 110 10.33 -37.61 2.63
CA ILE A 110 10.61 -38.85 1.92
C ILE A 110 11.31 -39.75 2.94
N TYR A 111 10.51 -40.44 3.75
CA TYR A 111 10.97 -41.66 4.41
C TYR A 111 9.75 -42.58 4.51
N LEU A 112 9.59 -43.45 3.54
CA LEU A 112 9.23 -44.83 3.81
C LEU A 112 9.71 -45.67 2.64
N SER A 113 10.49 -46.70 2.95
CA SER A 113 11.10 -47.69 2.04
C SER A 113 12.50 -47.30 1.54
N SER A 114 13.53 -47.58 2.33
CA SER A 114 14.61 -48.53 1.96
C SER A 114 15.77 -48.41 2.95
N SER A 115 16.17 -49.57 3.47
CA SER A 115 17.29 -49.78 4.37
C SER A 115 18.59 -49.70 3.57
N ASP A 116 19.44 -48.69 3.76
CA ASP A 116 20.85 -48.71 3.34
C ASP A 116 21.65 -47.61 4.08
N PRO A 117 22.73 -47.94 4.84
CA PRO A 117 23.59 -46.97 5.50
C PRO A 117 24.86 -46.75 4.68
N LEU A 118 24.95 -45.62 3.96
CA LEU A 118 26.18 -44.87 3.59
C LEU A 118 25.91 -44.04 2.34
N HIS A 119 25.40 -42.81 2.49
CA HIS A 119 25.60 -41.78 1.47
C HIS A 119 25.80 -40.42 2.14
N HIS A 120 27.06 -40.03 2.20
CA HIS A 120 27.54 -38.71 2.58
C HIS A 120 27.19 -37.75 1.43
N CYS A 121 26.11 -36.97 1.58
CA CYS A 121 25.69 -36.00 0.57
C CYS A 121 26.38 -34.64 0.86
N SER A 122 27.44 -34.37 0.10
CA SER A 122 28.35 -33.22 0.22
C SER A 122 27.78 -31.87 -0.27
N GLU A 123 26.46 -31.73 -0.41
CA GLU A 123 25.83 -30.47 -0.87
C GLU A 123 25.19 -29.66 0.26
N CYS A 124 25.05 -30.23 1.47
CA CYS A 124 24.41 -29.51 2.59
C CYS A 124 25.35 -28.56 3.36
N TYR A 125 26.68 -28.74 3.28
CA TYR A 125 27.64 -27.91 4.05
C TYR A 125 27.99 -26.57 3.38
N ALA A 126 27.81 -26.42 2.06
CA ALA A 126 28.21 -25.19 1.36
C ALA A 126 27.27 -24.00 1.66
N VAL A 127 25.98 -24.25 1.89
CA VAL A 127 24.98 -23.18 2.07
C VAL A 127 25.08 -22.53 3.45
N VAL A 128 25.45 -23.28 4.50
CA VAL A 128 25.54 -22.77 5.87
C VAL A 128 26.77 -21.87 6.07
N VAL A 129 27.88 -22.18 5.39
CA VAL A 129 29.13 -21.41 5.54
C VAL A 129 29.08 -20.12 4.71
N PHE A 130 28.46 -20.14 3.52
CA PHE A 130 28.37 -18.94 2.68
C PHE A 130 27.47 -17.85 3.30
N PHE A 131 26.38 -18.24 3.97
CA PHE A 131 25.48 -17.28 4.60
C PHE A 131 26.02 -16.66 5.90
N SER A 132 26.95 -17.35 6.59
CA SER A 132 27.58 -16.82 7.80
C SER A 132 28.71 -15.82 7.49
N LEU A 133 29.40 -15.96 6.36
CA LEU A 133 30.55 -15.09 6.03
C LEU A 133 30.12 -13.73 5.45
N GLN A 134 28.99 -13.64 4.73
CA GLN A 134 28.47 -12.35 4.25
C GLN A 134 27.96 -11.45 5.39
N PHE A 135 27.46 -12.06 6.48
CA PHE A 135 26.90 -11.31 7.60
C PHE A 135 27.96 -10.65 8.48
N HIS A 136 29.20 -11.14 8.51
CA HIS A 136 30.25 -10.54 9.33
C HIS A 136 30.95 -9.34 8.67
N LEU A 137 30.92 -9.21 7.34
CA LEU A 137 31.59 -8.13 6.61
C LEU A 137 30.76 -6.85 6.43
N SER A 138 29.42 -6.91 6.57
CA SER A 138 28.57 -5.70 6.47
C SER A 138 28.46 -4.91 7.78
N TYR A 139 28.74 -5.50 8.96
CA TYR A 139 28.63 -4.80 10.25
C TYR A 139 29.89 -4.02 10.66
N CYS A 140 31.01 -4.16 9.93
CA CYS A 140 32.25 -3.45 10.25
C CYS A 140 32.44 -2.11 9.48
N TYR A 141 31.58 -1.77 8.50
CA TYR A 141 31.77 -0.56 7.69
C TYR A 141 30.87 0.65 8.02
N ASP A 142 29.98 0.56 9.01
CA ASP A 142 29.10 1.67 9.41
C ASP A 142 29.29 2.12 10.88
N ILE A 143 30.50 1.95 11.45
CA ILE A 143 30.90 2.58 12.72
C ILE A 143 32.29 3.22 12.56
N SER A 144 32.42 4.22 11.68
CA SER A 144 33.59 5.11 11.59
C SER A 144 33.28 6.36 10.74
N ALA A 145 32.16 7.05 11.01
CA ALA A 145 31.90 8.37 10.45
C ALA A 145 31.00 9.19 11.40
N ILE A 146 31.61 9.60 12.51
CA ILE A 146 31.31 10.87 13.20
C ILE A 146 32.62 11.65 13.20
#